data_AF-A0A2J8S2X9-F1
#
_entry.id   AF-A0A2J8S2X9-F1
#
_cell.length_a   1.000
_cell.length_b   1.000
_cell.length_c   1.000
_cell.angle_alpha   90.00
_cell.angle_beta   90.00
_cell.angle_gamma   90.00
#
_symmetry.space_group_name_H-M   'P 1'
#
loop_
_entity.id
_entity.type
_entity.pdbx_description
1 polymer ?
#
loop_
_entity_poly.entity_id
_entity_poly.type
_entity_poly.pdbx_seq_one_letter_code
_entity_poly.pdbx_strand_id
1 'polypeptide(L)'
;LIESGLGTDFSPDVGYNGYTREAYFSVGLQGIAEKDIETVRSLVDRTIDEVVEKGFEDDRIEALLHKIEIQMKHQSTSFGLMLTSYIASCWNHDGDPVELLKLGNQLAKFRQCLQENPKFLQEKVKQYFKNNQHKLTLSMRPDDKYHEKQAQVEATKLKQKVEALSPGDRQQIYEKGLELRTQQSKPQDASCLPALKVSDIEPTIPVTELDVVLTGHCEHSAFPGSRVPWGN
;
A
#
# COMPACT_ATOMS: atom_id res chain seq x y z
N LEU A 1 -18.48 -8.34 8.25
CA LEU A 1 -19.07 -7.82 6.99
C LEU A 1 -19.16 -8.90 5.92
N ILE A 2 -18.07 -9.53 5.47
CA ILE A 2 -18.14 -10.64 4.48
C ILE A 2 -19.06 -11.78 4.94
N GLU A 3 -18.93 -12.20 6.20
CA GLU A 3 -19.77 -13.26 6.80
C GLU A 3 -21.27 -12.94 6.84
N SER A 4 -21.66 -11.67 6.65
CA SER A 4 -23.08 -11.29 6.59
C SER A 4 -23.75 -11.69 5.27
N GLY A 5 -22.98 -12.07 4.24
CA GLY A 5 -23.50 -12.47 2.93
C GLY A 5 -24.13 -11.33 2.12
N LEU A 6 -23.99 -10.07 2.55
CA LEU A 6 -24.62 -8.90 1.93
C LEU A 6 -23.87 -8.37 0.70
N GLY A 7 -22.61 -8.77 0.51
CA GLY A 7 -21.76 -8.32 -0.58
C GLY A 7 -20.74 -9.38 -0.95
N THR A 8 -20.05 -9.16 -2.06
CA THR A 8 -19.11 -10.14 -2.62
C THR A 8 -17.70 -10.02 -2.06
N ASP A 9 -17.28 -8.80 -1.73
CA ASP A 9 -15.95 -8.51 -1.18
C ASP A 9 -15.97 -7.17 -0.42
N PHE A 10 -14.86 -6.82 0.24
CA PHE A 10 -14.68 -5.51 0.84
C PHE A 10 -14.63 -4.41 -0.22
N SER A 11 -15.02 -3.20 0.17
CA SER A 11 -14.86 -2.01 -0.68
C SER A 11 -13.37 -1.71 -0.94
N PRO A 12 -13.04 -1.02 -2.05
CA PRO A 12 -11.71 -0.47 -2.25
C PRO A 12 -11.19 0.33 -1.06
N ASP A 13 -9.86 0.35 -0.90
CA ASP A 13 -9.13 1.06 0.16
C ASP A 13 -9.50 0.66 1.60
N VAL A 14 -10.03 -0.55 1.81
CA VAL A 14 -10.36 -1.07 3.14
C VAL A 14 -9.13 -1.09 4.07
N GLY A 15 -9.31 -0.60 5.30
CA GLY A 15 -8.26 -0.51 6.30
C GLY A 15 -7.67 0.89 6.45
N TYR A 16 -6.44 0.95 6.94
CA TYR A 16 -5.71 2.19 7.21
C TYR A 16 -5.02 2.74 5.97
N ASN A 17 -5.24 4.02 5.67
CA ASN A 17 -4.62 4.73 4.56
C ASN A 17 -3.82 5.92 5.10
N GLY A 18 -2.50 5.88 4.93
CA GLY A 18 -1.55 6.88 5.47
C GLY A 18 -0.74 7.63 4.41
N TYR A 19 -1.23 7.69 3.17
CA TYR A 19 -0.56 8.40 2.06
C TYR A 19 -0.82 9.91 2.07
N THR A 20 -1.91 10.36 2.70
CA THR A 20 -2.25 11.77 2.92
C THR A 20 -1.79 12.23 4.29
N ARG A 21 -1.68 13.56 4.50
CA ARG A 21 -1.30 14.17 5.77
C ARG A 21 -2.14 13.65 6.94
N GLU A 22 -3.45 13.75 6.82
CA GLU A 22 -4.38 13.12 7.73
C GLU A 22 -4.69 11.73 7.19
N ALA A 23 -4.35 10.71 7.98
CA ALA A 23 -4.71 9.33 7.66
C ALA A 23 -6.21 9.11 7.85
N TYR A 24 -6.76 8.14 7.12
CA TYR A 24 -8.15 7.73 7.26
C TYR A 24 -8.27 6.21 7.30
N PHE A 25 -9.38 5.75 7.87
CA PHE A 25 -9.78 4.35 7.81
C PHE A 25 -11.03 4.21 6.97
N SER A 26 -11.04 3.24 6.05
CA SER A 26 -12.22 2.91 5.25
C SER A 26 -12.67 1.48 5.51
N VAL A 27 -13.97 1.25 5.51
CA VAL A 27 -14.55 -0.10 5.55
C VAL A 27 -15.92 -0.08 4.88
N GLY A 28 -16.19 -1.11 4.10
CA GLY A 28 -17.43 -1.24 3.34
C GLY A 28 -17.45 -2.55 2.56
N LEU A 29 -18.46 -2.69 1.70
CA LEU A 29 -18.64 -3.84 0.83
C LEU A 29 -18.86 -3.38 -0.61
N GLN A 30 -18.48 -4.22 -1.56
CA GLN A 30 -18.85 -4.12 -2.97
C GLN A 30 -19.78 -5.28 -3.37
N GLY A 31 -20.46 -5.14 -4.51
CA GLY A 31 -21.43 -6.15 -4.97
C GLY A 31 -22.69 -6.24 -4.11
N ILE A 32 -23.09 -5.14 -3.47
CA ILE A 32 -24.27 -5.07 -2.59
C ILE A 32 -25.53 -4.72 -3.38
N ALA A 33 -26.68 -5.28 -2.98
CA ALA A 33 -27.96 -4.83 -3.48
C ALA A 33 -28.32 -3.47 -2.88
N GLU A 34 -28.97 -2.61 -3.66
CA GLU A 34 -29.27 -1.23 -3.24
C GLU A 34 -30.09 -1.15 -1.94
N LYS A 35 -31.05 -2.06 -1.77
CA LYS A 35 -31.89 -2.16 -0.57
C LYS A 35 -31.10 -2.47 0.71
N ASP A 36 -29.91 -3.05 0.59
CA ASP A 36 -29.11 -3.54 1.72
C ASP A 36 -28.06 -2.52 2.19
N ILE A 37 -27.99 -1.34 1.55
CA ILE A 37 -27.03 -0.28 1.90
C ILE A 37 -27.17 0.14 3.37
N GLU A 38 -28.39 0.42 3.83
CA GLU A 38 -28.62 0.81 5.24
C GLU A 38 -28.31 -0.32 6.22
N THR A 39 -28.54 -1.58 5.82
CA THR A 39 -28.16 -2.75 6.61
C THR A 39 -26.64 -2.81 6.81
N VAL A 40 -25.84 -2.58 5.75
CA VAL A 40 -24.38 -2.55 5.84
C VAL A 40 -23.91 -1.42 6.77
N ARG A 41 -24.51 -0.23 6.66
CA ARG A 41 -24.19 0.91 7.55
C ARG A 41 -24.47 0.58 9.01
N SER A 42 -25.64 0.00 9.30
CA SER A 42 -26.00 -0.43 10.64
C SER A 42 -25.06 -1.51 11.18
N LEU A 43 -24.63 -2.47 10.35
CA LEU A 43 -23.67 -3.49 10.75
C LEU A 43 -22.30 -2.92 11.09
N VAL A 44 -21.82 -1.92 10.35
CA VAL A 44 -20.56 -1.22 10.66
C VAL A 44 -20.67 -0.53 12.02
N ASP A 45 -21.72 0.27 12.24
CA ASP A 45 -21.93 0.99 13.49
C ASP A 45 -22.06 0.00 14.69
N ARG A 46 -22.80 -1.10 14.51
CA ARG A 46 -22.93 -2.16 15.52
C ARG A 46 -21.59 -2.85 15.81
N THR A 47 -20.81 -3.15 14.79
CA THR A 47 -19.49 -3.80 14.97
C THR A 47 -18.55 -2.89 15.75
N ILE A 48 -18.58 -1.58 15.50
CA ILE A 48 -17.80 -0.60 16.27
C ILE A 48 -18.22 -0.64 17.76
N ASP A 49 -19.52 -0.67 18.05
CA ASP A 49 -20.02 -0.77 19.42
C ASP A 49 -19.57 -2.05 20.11
N GLU A 50 -19.70 -3.21 19.45
CA GLU A 50 -19.27 -4.49 19.98
C GLU A 50 -17.75 -4.52 20.27
N VAL A 51 -16.93 -3.93 19.39
CA VAL A 51 -15.47 -3.85 19.59
C VAL A 51 -15.11 -2.91 20.74
N VAL A 52 -15.83 -1.80 20.90
CA VAL A 52 -15.62 -0.90 22.06
C VAL A 52 -15.95 -1.60 23.37
N GLU A 53 -16.96 -2.47 23.39
CA GLU A 53 -17.36 -3.21 24.60
C GLU A 53 -16.45 -4.40 24.91
N LYS A 54 -16.16 -5.23 23.90
CA LYS A 54 -15.49 -6.53 24.07
C LYS A 54 -13.97 -6.48 23.87
N GLY A 55 -13.48 -5.50 23.13
CA GLY A 55 -12.06 -5.42 22.76
C GLY A 55 -11.66 -6.44 21.69
N PHE A 56 -10.43 -6.94 21.81
CA PHE A 56 -9.83 -7.90 20.87
C PHE A 56 -9.23 -9.06 21.66
N GLU A 57 -9.28 -10.26 21.08
CA GLU A 57 -8.63 -11.44 21.65
C GLU A 57 -7.10 -11.30 21.64
N ASP A 58 -6.45 -11.70 22.74
CA ASP A 58 -5.00 -11.56 22.93
C ASP A 58 -4.18 -12.33 21.87
N ASP A 59 -4.65 -13.51 21.47
CA ASP A 59 -4.01 -14.35 20.46
C ASP A 59 -3.94 -13.65 19.10
N ARG A 60 -4.96 -12.87 18.74
CA ARG A 60 -4.99 -12.06 17.51
C ARG A 60 -4.00 -10.90 17.57
N ILE A 61 -3.82 -10.29 18.74
CA ILE A 61 -2.84 -9.23 18.93
C ILE A 61 -1.44 -9.82 18.77
N GLU A 62 -1.14 -10.93 19.45
CA GLU A 62 0.17 -11.59 19.32
C GLU A 62 0.44 -12.07 17.90
N ALA A 63 -0.56 -12.63 17.21
CA ALA A 63 -0.43 -13.02 15.81
C ALA A 63 -0.11 -11.83 14.89
N LEU A 64 -0.70 -10.66 15.14
CA LEU A 64 -0.40 -9.44 14.39
C LEU A 64 1.03 -8.95 14.65
N LEU A 65 1.48 -8.95 15.90
CA LEU A 65 2.83 -8.52 16.26
C LEU A 65 3.87 -9.47 15.66
N HIS A 66 3.61 -10.78 15.68
CA HIS A 66 4.45 -11.77 15.01
C HIS A 66 4.47 -11.58 13.49
N LYS A 67 3.32 -11.23 12.86
CA LYS A 67 3.28 -10.89 11.43
C LYS A 67 4.17 -9.69 11.10
N ILE A 68 4.16 -8.65 11.92
CA ILE A 68 5.04 -7.48 11.75
C ILE A 68 6.51 -7.90 11.90
N GLU A 69 6.84 -8.74 12.88
CA GLU A 69 8.21 -9.25 13.06
C GLU A 69 8.71 -10.03 11.83
N ILE A 70 7.87 -10.88 11.22
CA ILE A 70 8.22 -11.58 9.98
C ILE A 70 8.49 -10.58 8.85
N GLN A 71 7.63 -9.57 8.69
CA GLN A 71 7.82 -8.52 7.67
C GLN A 71 9.14 -7.78 7.86
N MET A 72 9.57 -7.54 9.10
CA MET A 72 10.84 -6.91 9.42
C MET A 72 12.06 -7.79 9.13
N LYS A 73 11.97 -9.10 9.38
CA LYS A 73 13.10 -10.03 9.18
C LYS A 73 13.27 -10.46 7.72
N HIS A 74 12.19 -10.41 6.93
CA HIS A 74 12.22 -10.79 5.53
C HIS A 74 13.21 -9.93 4.73
N GLN A 75 14.13 -10.59 4.02
CA GLN A 75 15.12 -9.93 3.17
C GLN A 75 14.55 -9.79 1.74
N SER A 76 14.46 -8.56 1.26
CA SER A 76 14.02 -8.23 -0.10
C SER A 76 15.14 -7.61 -0.91
N THR A 77 15.24 -7.99 -2.19
CA THR A 77 16.21 -7.42 -3.14
C THR A 77 15.93 -5.96 -3.51
N SER A 78 14.72 -5.46 -3.19
CA SER A 78 14.27 -4.09 -3.49
C SER A 78 14.03 -3.25 -2.22
N PHE A 79 14.75 -3.58 -1.13
CA PHE A 79 14.56 -2.95 0.18
C PHE A 79 14.64 -1.41 0.15
N GLY A 80 15.57 -0.83 -0.62
CA GLY A 80 15.71 0.63 -0.73
C GLY A 80 14.49 1.33 -1.36
N LEU A 81 13.86 0.71 -2.35
CA LEU A 81 12.64 1.22 -2.99
C LEU A 81 11.45 1.15 -2.03
N MET A 82 11.33 0.03 -1.31
CA MET A 82 10.30 -0.15 -0.29
C MET A 82 10.44 0.90 0.82
N LEU A 83 11.65 1.11 1.35
CA LEU A 83 11.92 2.10 2.40
C LEU A 83 11.57 3.52 1.95
N THR A 84 12.01 3.93 0.76
CA THR A 84 11.73 5.27 0.24
C THR A 84 10.23 5.50 0.11
N SER A 85 9.51 4.51 -0.42
CA SER A 85 8.04 4.60 -0.57
C SER A 85 7.32 4.62 0.79
N TYR A 86 7.82 3.87 1.77
CA TYR A 86 7.24 3.77 3.11
C TYR A 86 7.34 5.09 3.89
N ILE A 87 8.47 5.80 3.81
CA ILE A 87 8.69 7.05 4.57
C ILE A 87 8.17 8.29 3.85
N ALA A 88 7.87 8.21 2.54
CA ALA A 88 7.61 9.36 1.69
C ALA A 88 6.48 10.27 2.20
N SER A 89 5.33 9.72 2.60
CA SER A 89 4.19 10.54 3.04
C SER A 89 4.46 11.29 4.34
N CYS A 90 5.13 10.64 5.30
CA CYS A 90 5.56 11.27 6.55
C CYS A 90 6.55 12.40 6.27
N TRP A 91 7.56 12.13 5.44
CA TRP A 91 8.61 13.10 5.14
C TRP A 91 8.08 14.30 4.33
N ASN A 92 7.08 14.08 3.47
CA ASN A 92 6.39 15.14 2.71
C ASN A 92 5.62 16.14 3.60
N HIS A 93 5.38 15.78 4.87
CA HIS A 93 4.70 16.62 5.85
C HIS A 93 5.60 17.00 7.03
N ASP A 94 6.92 17.09 6.77
CA ASP A 94 7.97 17.49 7.72
C ASP A 94 8.08 16.57 8.96
N GLY A 95 7.53 15.35 8.88
CA GLY A 95 7.68 14.33 9.91
C GLY A 95 9.07 13.70 9.87
N ASP A 96 9.51 13.15 11.01
CA ASP A 96 10.80 12.47 11.09
C ASP A 96 10.71 11.03 10.50
N PRO A 97 11.31 10.77 9.32
CA PRO A 97 11.28 9.44 8.72
C PRO A 97 12.08 8.41 9.53
N VAL A 98 13.04 8.84 10.37
CA VAL A 98 13.88 7.94 11.18
C VAL A 98 13.05 7.27 12.28
N GLU A 99 12.03 7.94 12.82
CA GLU A 99 11.12 7.35 13.80
C GLU A 99 10.29 6.18 13.23
N LEU A 100 10.01 6.19 11.93
CA LEU A 100 9.36 5.08 11.23
C LEU A 100 10.28 3.86 11.06
N LEU A 101 11.59 4.07 10.99
CA LEU A 101 12.59 3.00 10.86
C LEU A 101 12.89 2.32 12.20
N LYS A 102 12.61 2.98 13.32
CA LYS A 102 12.78 2.44 14.68
C LYS A 102 11.64 1.50 15.08
N LEU A 103 11.29 0.55 14.23
CA LEU A 103 10.17 -0.39 14.42
C LEU A 103 10.25 -1.17 15.74
N GLY A 104 11.46 -1.55 16.18
CA GLY A 104 11.65 -2.20 17.48
C GLY A 104 11.19 -1.33 18.66
N ASN A 105 11.47 -0.02 18.62
CA ASN A 105 11.00 0.91 19.65
C ASN A 105 9.48 1.09 19.61
N GLN A 106 8.89 1.14 18.41
CA GLN A 106 7.44 1.26 18.24
C GLN A 106 6.72 0.01 18.79
N LEU A 107 7.24 -1.19 18.50
CA LEU A 107 6.68 -2.46 19.01
C LEU A 107 6.81 -2.57 20.53
N ALA A 108 7.97 -2.22 21.10
CA ALA A 108 8.17 -2.24 22.55
C ALA A 108 7.20 -1.28 23.27
N LYS A 109 7.07 -0.06 22.75
CA LYS A 109 6.13 0.94 23.28
C LYS A 109 4.68 0.49 23.14
N PHE A 110 4.31 -0.10 22.01
CA PHE A 110 2.96 -0.62 21.80
C PHE A 110 2.61 -1.73 22.80
N ARG A 111 3.53 -2.67 23.04
CA ARG A 111 3.37 -3.72 24.06
C ARG A 111 3.23 -3.14 25.47
N GLN A 112 4.05 -2.13 25.80
CA GLN A 112 3.96 -1.43 27.09
C GLN A 112 2.57 -0.79 27.28
N CYS A 113 2.05 -0.08 26.26
CA CYS A 113 0.72 0.53 26.35
C CYS A 113 -0.41 -0.50 26.59
N LEU A 114 -0.31 -1.69 25.99
CA LEU A 114 -1.27 -2.78 26.23
C LEU A 114 -1.18 -3.34 27.65
N GLN A 115 0.03 -3.47 28.20
CA GLN A 115 0.25 -3.96 29.56
C GLN A 115 -0.21 -2.95 30.62
N GLU A 116 0.03 -1.67 30.39
CA GLU A 116 -0.33 -0.60 31.33
C GLU A 116 -1.83 -0.29 31.33
N ASN A 117 -2.50 -0.41 30.18
CA ASN A 117 -3.94 -0.20 30.05
C ASN A 117 -4.61 -1.31 29.23
N PRO A 118 -5.34 -2.24 29.88
CA PRO A 118 -6.03 -3.32 29.16
C PRO A 118 -7.15 -2.83 28.23
N LYS A 119 -7.65 -1.59 28.43
CA LYS A 119 -8.65 -0.96 27.57
C LYS A 119 -8.05 -0.04 26.51
N PHE A 120 -6.72 -0.03 26.34
CA PHE A 120 -6.01 0.88 25.44
C PHE A 120 -6.61 0.89 24.03
N LEU A 121 -6.82 -0.28 23.41
CA LEU A 121 -7.37 -0.37 22.06
C LEU A 121 -8.85 0.01 22.00
N GLN A 122 -9.65 -0.37 23.02
CA GLN A 122 -11.07 -0.01 23.09
C GLN A 122 -11.26 1.50 23.16
N GLU A 123 -10.42 2.19 23.93
CA GLU A 123 -10.40 3.66 24.02
C GLU A 123 -10.05 4.30 22.66
N LYS A 124 -9.07 3.76 21.93
CA LYS A 124 -8.71 4.25 20.59
C LYS A 124 -9.85 4.03 19.58
N VAL A 125 -10.52 2.88 19.63
CA VAL A 125 -11.68 2.63 18.77
C VAL A 125 -12.81 3.61 19.09
N LYS A 126 -13.10 3.83 20.38
CA LYS A 126 -14.12 4.80 20.81
C LYS A 126 -13.79 6.23 20.36
N GLN A 127 -12.54 6.64 20.50
CA GLN A 127 -12.07 7.98 20.13
C GLN A 127 -12.18 8.23 18.61
N TYR A 128 -11.62 7.33 17.79
CA TYR A 128 -11.44 7.59 16.36
C TYR A 128 -12.58 7.09 15.47
N PHE A 129 -13.41 6.17 15.95
CA PHE A 129 -14.53 5.62 15.18
C PHE A 129 -15.88 5.99 15.78
N LYS A 130 -16.13 5.65 17.06
CA LYS A 130 -17.47 5.83 17.66
C LYS A 130 -17.86 7.30 17.81
N ASN A 131 -16.93 8.11 18.31
CA ASN A 131 -17.20 9.52 18.64
C ASN A 131 -16.81 10.50 17.52
N ASN A 132 -16.11 10.03 16.50
CA ASN A 132 -15.61 10.86 15.43
C ASN A 132 -16.74 11.27 14.47
N GLN A 133 -17.01 12.57 14.39
CA GLN A 133 -18.03 13.13 13.49
C GLN A 133 -17.53 13.29 12.06
N HIS A 134 -16.21 13.23 11.83
CA HIS A 134 -15.63 13.29 10.50
C HIS A 134 -15.76 11.92 9.81
N LYS A 135 -17.00 11.55 9.49
CA LYS A 135 -17.40 10.28 8.87
C LYS A 135 -18.00 10.53 7.50
N LEU A 136 -17.44 9.89 6.48
CA LEU A 136 -17.98 9.91 5.11
C LEU A 136 -18.64 8.56 4.81
N THR A 137 -19.83 8.58 4.23
CA THR A 137 -20.46 7.40 3.63
C THR A 137 -20.53 7.60 2.13
N LEU A 138 -19.78 6.79 1.38
CA LEU A 138 -19.77 6.80 -0.08
C LEU A 138 -20.51 5.57 -0.61
N SER A 139 -21.47 5.78 -1.49
CA SER A 139 -22.14 4.72 -2.25
C SER A 139 -21.95 4.96 -3.75
N MET A 140 -21.53 3.92 -4.47
CA MET A 140 -21.33 3.96 -5.92
C MET A 140 -22.20 2.90 -6.59
N ARG A 141 -22.82 3.25 -7.72
CA ARG A 141 -23.70 2.36 -8.49
C ARG A 141 -23.29 2.38 -9.95
N PRO A 142 -23.40 1.24 -10.65
CA PRO A 142 -23.14 1.21 -12.08
C PRO A 142 -24.16 2.08 -12.82
N ASP A 143 -23.68 2.75 -13.86
CA ASP A 143 -24.49 3.49 -14.82
C ASP A 143 -24.13 2.97 -16.21
N ASP A 144 -25.08 2.29 -16.85
CA ASP A 144 -24.88 1.66 -18.16
C ASP A 144 -24.45 2.66 -19.24
N LYS A 145 -24.68 3.95 -19.03
CA LYS A 145 -24.33 5.04 -19.95
C LYS A 145 -23.17 5.90 -19.46
N TYR A 146 -22.42 5.46 -18.44
CA TYR A 146 -21.38 6.28 -17.82
C TYR A 146 -20.33 6.75 -18.84
N HIS A 147 -19.80 5.83 -19.65
CA HIS A 147 -18.77 6.16 -20.64
C HIS A 147 -19.33 7.01 -21.79
N GLU A 148 -20.55 6.76 -22.22
CA GLU A 148 -21.24 7.55 -23.25
C GLU A 148 -21.46 8.99 -22.77
N LYS A 149 -21.88 9.18 -21.52
CA LYS A 149 -22.02 10.51 -20.92
C LYS A 149 -20.67 11.24 -20.86
N GLN A 150 -19.61 10.55 -20.43
CA GLN A 150 -18.26 11.13 -20.42
C GLN A 150 -17.79 11.52 -21.83
N ALA A 151 -18.00 10.66 -22.83
CA ALA A 151 -17.66 10.93 -24.23
C ALA A 151 -18.45 12.10 -24.82
N GLN A 152 -19.73 12.25 -24.47
CA GLN A 152 -20.54 13.40 -24.88
C GLN A 152 -20.04 14.72 -24.25
N VAL A 153 -19.66 14.69 -22.97
CA VAL A 153 -19.04 15.84 -22.30
C VAL A 153 -17.70 16.19 -22.96
N GLU A 154 -16.87 15.20 -23.27
CA GLU A 154 -15.60 15.41 -23.97
C GLU A 154 -15.81 15.98 -25.38
N ALA A 155 -16.71 15.41 -26.17
CA ALA A 155 -17.03 15.89 -27.52
C ALA A 155 -17.54 17.34 -27.50
N THR A 156 -18.35 17.70 -26.50
CA THR A 156 -18.83 19.08 -26.31
C THR A 156 -17.66 20.01 -25.97
N LYS A 157 -16.77 19.62 -25.05
CA LYS A 157 -15.57 20.40 -24.71
C LYS A 157 -14.64 20.56 -25.92
N LEU A 158 -14.47 19.51 -26.71
CA LEU A 158 -13.67 19.56 -27.94
C LEU A 158 -14.29 20.51 -28.95
N LYS A 159 -15.60 20.41 -29.21
CA LYS A 159 -16.32 21.30 -30.12
C LYS A 159 -16.17 22.76 -29.70
N GLN A 160 -16.39 23.07 -28.42
CA GLN A 160 -16.19 24.42 -27.88
C GLN A 160 -14.75 24.92 -28.09
N LYS A 161 -13.75 24.06 -27.84
CA LYS A 161 -12.35 24.42 -28.10
C LYS A 161 -12.10 24.71 -29.58
N VAL A 162 -12.64 23.91 -30.51
CA VAL A 162 -12.44 24.06 -31.96
C VAL A 162 -13.17 25.29 -32.51
N GLU A 163 -14.36 25.61 -31.99
CA GLU A 163 -15.13 26.79 -32.37
C GLU A 163 -14.47 28.09 -31.90
N ALA A 164 -13.75 28.05 -30.77
CA ALA A 164 -13.01 29.21 -30.25
C ALA A 164 -11.71 29.52 -31.01
N LEU A 165 -11.26 28.65 -31.93
CA LEU A 165 -10.01 28.86 -32.67
C LEU A 165 -10.19 29.85 -33.81
N SER A 166 -9.32 30.86 -33.87
CA SER A 166 -9.17 31.69 -35.07
C SER A 166 -8.56 30.88 -36.23
N PRO A 167 -8.66 31.36 -37.48
CA PRO A 167 -7.97 30.72 -38.61
C PRO A 167 -6.46 30.59 -38.39
N GLY A 168 -5.84 31.57 -37.72
CA GLY A 168 -4.41 31.53 -37.37
C GLY A 168 -4.08 30.43 -36.36
N ASP A 169 -4.90 30.26 -35.33
CA ASP A 169 -4.70 29.21 -34.33
C ASP A 169 -4.81 27.81 -34.94
N ARG A 170 -5.75 27.62 -35.87
CA ARG A 170 -5.91 26.34 -36.60
C ARG A 170 -4.67 25.99 -37.41
N GLN A 171 -4.11 26.98 -38.10
CA GLN A 171 -2.88 26.79 -38.87
C GLN A 171 -1.70 26.44 -37.95
N GLN A 172 -1.55 27.15 -36.82
CA GLN A 172 -0.50 26.85 -35.84
C GLN A 172 -0.62 25.46 -35.22
N ILE A 173 -1.84 25.00 -34.90
CA ILE A 173 -2.06 23.64 -34.37
C ILE A 173 -1.66 22.59 -35.41
N TYR A 174 -2.03 22.81 -36.67
CA TYR A 174 -1.64 21.92 -37.76
C TYR A 174 -0.12 21.84 -37.92
N GLU A 175 0.56 22.98 -37.97
CA GLU A 175 2.02 23.06 -38.10
C GLU A 175 2.73 22.41 -36.92
N LYS A 176 2.31 22.70 -35.68
CA LYS A 176 2.85 22.04 -34.48
C LYS A 176 2.59 20.54 -34.47
N GLY A 177 1.45 20.09 -34.99
CA GLY A 177 1.13 18.68 -35.12
C GLY A 177 2.06 17.95 -36.10
N LEU A 178 2.37 18.58 -37.24
CA LEU A 178 3.36 18.08 -38.18
C LEU A 178 4.77 18.10 -37.59
N GLU A 179 5.15 19.19 -36.93
CA GLU A 179 6.46 19.31 -36.28
C GLU A 179 6.65 18.23 -35.22
N LEU A 180 5.66 18.03 -34.34
CA LEU A 180 5.67 16.97 -33.34
C LEU A 180 5.80 15.59 -34.01
N ARG A 181 5.07 15.35 -35.10
CA ARG A 181 5.19 14.09 -35.86
C ARG A 181 6.60 13.92 -36.44
N THR A 182 7.20 14.98 -36.97
CA THR A 182 8.58 14.96 -37.45
C THR A 182 9.55 14.67 -36.32
N GLN A 183 9.39 15.29 -35.15
CA GLN A 183 10.23 15.03 -33.97
C GLN A 183 10.12 13.57 -33.50
N GLN A 184 8.92 12.99 -33.51
CA GLN A 184 8.67 11.58 -33.15
C GLN A 184 9.25 10.58 -34.17
N SER A 185 9.31 10.94 -35.45
CA SER A 185 9.80 10.05 -36.53
C SER A 185 11.30 10.20 -36.82
N LYS A 186 11.89 11.37 -36.54
CA LYS A 186 13.29 11.67 -36.85
C LYS A 186 14.22 10.93 -35.88
N PRO A 187 15.21 10.15 -36.37
CA PRO A 187 16.27 9.63 -35.52
C PRO A 187 17.04 10.78 -34.86
N GLN A 188 17.23 10.71 -33.54
CA GLN A 188 17.92 11.73 -32.75
C GLN A 188 19.17 11.14 -32.11
N ASP A 189 20.21 11.97 -31.98
CA ASP A 189 21.41 11.58 -31.25
C ASP A 189 21.12 11.53 -29.75
N ALA A 190 21.51 10.42 -29.12
CA ALA A 190 21.33 10.17 -27.69
C ALA A 190 22.67 10.20 -26.93
N SER A 191 23.77 10.68 -27.55
CA SER A 191 25.10 10.75 -26.95
C SER A 191 25.18 11.62 -25.68
N CYS A 192 24.18 12.48 -25.46
CA CYS A 192 24.04 13.28 -24.25
C CYS A 192 23.57 12.48 -23.03
N LEU A 193 23.03 11.27 -23.22
CA LEU A 193 22.62 10.38 -22.12
C LEU A 193 23.81 9.54 -21.63
N PRO A 194 23.95 9.33 -20.31
CA PRO A 194 24.90 8.36 -19.80
C PRO A 194 24.48 6.95 -20.23
N ALA A 195 25.44 6.12 -20.63
CA ALA A 195 25.23 4.73 -20.96
C ALA A 195 26.35 3.87 -20.37
N LEU A 196 25.96 2.73 -19.77
CA LEU A 196 26.90 1.66 -19.47
C LEU A 196 27.38 1.01 -20.78
N LYS A 197 28.53 0.35 -20.71
CA LYS A 197 29.12 -0.43 -21.79
C LYS A 197 28.94 -1.91 -21.53
N VAL A 198 29.07 -2.71 -22.59
CA VAL A 198 29.07 -4.18 -22.49
C VAL A 198 30.17 -4.67 -21.54
N SER A 199 31.28 -3.93 -21.43
CA SER A 199 32.38 -4.21 -20.50
C SER A 199 32.02 -4.05 -19.02
N ASP A 200 30.90 -3.41 -18.70
CA ASP A 200 30.46 -3.19 -17.31
C ASP A 200 29.61 -4.37 -16.79
N ILE A 201 29.36 -5.38 -17.63
CA ILE A 201 28.62 -6.60 -17.27
C ILE A 201 29.60 -7.65 -16.75
N GLU A 202 29.35 -8.19 -15.57
CA GLU A 202 30.12 -9.30 -15.01
C GLU A 202 30.14 -10.50 -15.99
N PRO A 203 31.32 -11.03 -16.36
CA PRO A 203 31.43 -12.05 -17.42
C PRO A 203 30.95 -13.43 -16.98
N THR A 204 30.87 -13.68 -15.67
CA THR A 204 30.48 -14.96 -15.09
C THR A 204 29.25 -14.84 -14.22
N ILE A 205 28.31 -15.76 -14.41
CA ILE A 205 27.14 -15.87 -13.55
C ILE A 205 27.57 -16.49 -12.22
N PRO A 206 27.23 -15.90 -11.07
CA PRO A 206 27.52 -16.51 -9.77
C PRO A 206 26.74 -17.82 -9.62
N VAL A 207 27.47 -18.91 -9.38
CA VAL A 207 26.88 -20.22 -9.06
C VAL A 207 26.61 -20.26 -7.56
N THR A 208 25.38 -20.59 -7.18
CA THR A 208 25.06 -20.86 -5.77
C THR A 208 25.48 -22.29 -5.46
N GLU A 209 26.49 -22.46 -4.61
CA GLU A 209 26.89 -23.78 -4.11
C GLU A 209 25.76 -24.36 -3.26
N LEU A 210 25.42 -25.63 -3.52
CA LEU A 210 24.35 -26.32 -2.82
C LEU A 210 24.97 -27.42 -1.96
N ASP A 211 24.98 -27.22 -0.65
CA ASP A 211 25.42 -28.24 0.29
C ASP A 211 24.38 -29.36 0.35
N VAL A 212 24.65 -30.46 -0.37
CA VAL A 212 23.85 -31.68 -0.30
C VAL A 212 24.32 -32.49 0.91
N VAL A 213 23.63 -32.35 2.04
CA VAL A 213 23.82 -33.24 3.19
C VAL A 213 23.07 -34.54 2.92
N LEU A 214 23.81 -35.62 2.62
CA LEU A 214 23.27 -36.98 2.58
C LEU A 214 22.98 -37.43 4.02
N THR A 215 21.71 -37.38 4.44
CA THR A 215 21.24 -38.00 5.69
C THR A 215 21.22 -39.52 5.52
N GLY A 216 22.41 -40.12 5.54
CA GLY A 216 22.61 -41.52 5.20
C GLY A 216 23.82 -42.16 5.87
N HIS A 217 24.15 -41.76 7.11
CA HIS A 217 24.88 -42.60 8.06
C HIS A 217 24.69 -42.04 9.48
N CYS A 218 23.66 -42.53 10.18
CA CYS A 218 23.72 -42.61 11.64
C CYS A 218 24.66 -43.77 11.99
N GLU A 219 25.96 -43.53 11.95
CA GLU A 219 26.91 -44.32 12.74
C GLU A 219 27.37 -43.48 13.92
N HIS A 220 27.15 -44.05 15.11
CA HIS A 220 27.62 -43.52 16.38
C HIS A 220 29.12 -43.21 16.29
N SER A 221 29.48 -41.94 16.17
CA SER A 221 30.80 -41.46 16.54
C SER A 221 30.67 -40.12 17.24
N ALA A 222 31.24 -40.09 18.44
CA ALA A 222 31.14 -39.01 19.39
C ALA A 222 31.63 -37.69 18.80
N PHE A 223 30.94 -36.60 19.17
CA PHE A 223 31.45 -35.23 19.03
C PHE A 223 32.92 -35.14 19.50
N PRO A 224 33.89 -34.81 18.62
CA PRO A 224 35.15 -34.26 19.06
C PRO A 224 34.92 -32.76 19.29
N GLY A 225 35.04 -32.34 20.55
CA GLY A 225 34.82 -30.96 20.96
C GLY A 225 35.70 -29.95 20.21
N SER A 226 35.13 -28.78 19.97
CA SER A 226 35.87 -27.53 19.88
C SER A 226 35.25 -26.56 20.89
N ARG A 227 36.01 -26.31 21.97
CA ARG A 227 35.76 -25.22 22.90
C ARG A 227 35.92 -23.90 22.16
N VAL A 228 34.97 -22.99 22.31
CA VAL A 228 35.20 -21.56 22.09
C VAL A 228 35.39 -20.93 23.48
N PRO A 229 36.53 -20.28 23.77
CA PRO A 229 36.73 -19.60 25.03
C PRO A 229 35.98 -18.26 25.04
N TRP A 230 35.17 -18.04 26.07
CA TRP A 230 34.67 -16.72 26.42
C TRP A 230 35.81 -15.95 27.10
N GLY A 231 36.25 -14.85 26.48
CA GLY A 231 37.10 -13.84 27.08
C GLY A 231 36.25 -12.70 27.64
N ASN A 232 36.67 -12.19 28.81
CA ASN A 232 36.06 -11.13 29.61
C ASN A 232 35.76 -9.83 28.85
#